data_AF-A0A1N6KEU3-F1
#
_entry.id   AF-A0A1N6KEU3-F1
#
_cell.length_a   1.000
_cell.length_b   1.000
_cell.length_c   1.000
_cell.angle_alpha   90.00
_cell.angle_beta   90.00
_cell.angle_gamma   90.00
#
_symmetry.space_group_name_H-M   'P 1'
#
loop_
_entity.id
_entity.type
_entity.pdbx_description
1 polymer ?
#
loop_
_entity_poly.entity_id
_entity_poly.type
_entity_poly.pdbx_seq_one_letter_code
_entity_poly.pdbx_strand_id
1 'polypeptide(L)'
;MKTLSRITLGALLAACCASTAFAQTSQGSCNPYAPKTRAEVKADYIQWRAAGYDPQDWINYPYNAQQAGRIVAQRHAMAGIPAGCVQ
;
A
#
# COMPACT_ATOMS: atom_id res chain seq x y z
N MET A 1 -20.44 -40.68 13.46
CA MET A 1 -21.05 -39.38 13.04
C MET A 1 -20.51 -38.18 13.83
N LYS A 2 -20.28 -38.27 15.15
CA LYS A 2 -19.77 -37.13 15.96
C LYS A 2 -18.31 -36.72 15.70
N THR A 3 -17.45 -37.66 15.30
CA THR A 3 -16.02 -37.41 15.04
C THR A 3 -15.79 -36.70 13.70
N LEU A 4 -16.51 -37.11 12.65
CA LEU A 4 -16.45 -36.48 11.33
C LEU A 4 -16.85 -34.99 11.39
N SER A 5 -17.87 -34.66 12.17
CA SER A 5 -18.33 -33.26 12.37
C SER A 5 -17.28 -32.39 13.09
N ARG A 6 -16.46 -32.96 13.98
CA ARG A 6 -15.40 -32.22 14.67
C ARG A 6 -14.20 -31.96 13.75
N ILE A 7 -13.91 -32.91 12.86
CA ILE A 7 -12.82 -32.79 11.88
C ILE A 7 -13.19 -31.74 10.83
N THR A 8 -14.41 -31.76 10.31
CA THR A 8 -14.87 -30.74 9.34
C THR A 8 -14.93 -29.35 9.97
N LEU A 9 -15.39 -29.23 11.22
CA LEU A 9 -15.40 -27.95 11.93
C LEU A 9 -13.99 -27.42 12.19
N GLY A 10 -13.05 -28.30 12.56
CA GLY A 10 -11.64 -27.93 12.75
C GLY A 10 -10.97 -27.46 11.45
N ALA A 11 -11.25 -28.14 10.33
CA ALA A 11 -10.73 -27.75 9.02
C ALA A 11 -11.29 -26.39 8.55
N LEU A 12 -12.59 -26.13 8.77
CA LEU A 12 -13.22 -24.85 8.49
C LEU A 12 -12.64 -23.72 9.35
N LEU A 13 -12.39 -23.97 10.64
CA LEU A 13 -11.80 -22.98 11.53
C LEU A 13 -10.36 -22.62 11.12
N ALA A 14 -9.55 -23.61 10.77
CA ALA A 14 -8.18 -23.40 10.30
C ALA A 14 -8.12 -22.61 8.98
N ALA A 15 -9.04 -22.87 8.05
CA ALA A 15 -9.16 -22.11 6.81
C ALA A 15 -9.59 -20.65 7.05
N CYS A 16 -10.45 -20.40 8.05
CA CYS A 16 -10.92 -19.06 8.39
C CYS A 16 -9.83 -18.21 9.09
N CYS A 17 -8.98 -18.84 9.91
CA CYS A 17 -7.90 -18.16 10.64
C CYS A 17 -6.68 -17.81 9.77
N ALA A 18 -6.49 -18.46 8.61
CA ALA A 18 -5.42 -18.10 7.68
C ALA A 18 -5.65 -16.72 7.02
N SER A 19 -6.89 -16.23 7.03
CA SER A 19 -7.29 -14.97 6.41
C SER A 19 -7.05 -13.74 7.30
N THR A 20 -6.91 -13.90 8.61
CA THR A 20 -6.85 -12.78 9.56
C THR A 20 -5.42 -12.27 9.83
N ALA A 21 -4.39 -13.03 9.49
CA ALA A 21 -2.98 -12.59 9.63
C ALA A 21 -2.57 -11.51 8.61
N PHE A 22 -3.35 -11.34 7.52
CA PHE A 22 -3.16 -10.28 6.53
C PHE A 22 -4.21 -9.18 6.62
N ALA A 23 -4.95 -9.09 7.72
CA ALA A 23 -5.81 -7.96 8.01
C ALA A 23 -5.02 -6.80 8.65
N GLN A 24 -3.80 -6.51 8.17
CA GLN A 24 -3.36 -5.12 8.18
C GLN A 24 -4.22 -4.45 7.12
N THR A 25 -5.35 -3.91 7.55
CA THR A 25 -6.22 -3.11 6.68
C THR A 25 -5.42 -1.90 6.22
N SER A 26 -4.65 -2.04 5.14
CA SER A 26 -4.34 -0.98 4.19
C SER A 26 -5.63 -0.63 3.44
N GLN A 27 -6.72 -0.40 4.18
CA GLN A 27 -7.76 0.48 3.66
C GLN A 27 -7.16 1.85 3.84
N GLY A 28 -6.51 2.32 2.78
CA GLY A 28 -5.77 3.57 2.71
C GLY A 28 -6.50 4.61 3.52
N SER A 29 -5.91 4.98 4.66
CA SER A 29 -6.48 6.03 5.46
C SER A 29 -6.47 7.26 4.56
N CYS A 30 -7.63 7.81 4.22
CA CYS A 30 -7.72 9.11 3.58
C CYS A 30 -7.17 10.24 4.48
N ASN A 31 -6.61 9.88 5.64
CA ASN A 31 -5.78 10.73 6.46
C ASN A 31 -4.36 10.79 5.87
N PRO A 32 -3.96 11.91 5.25
CA PRO A 32 -2.60 12.09 4.72
C PRO A 32 -1.52 12.06 5.82
N TYR A 33 -1.92 12.13 7.10
CA TYR A 33 -1.03 12.08 8.26
C TYR A 33 -0.96 10.69 8.91
N ALA A 34 -1.68 9.69 8.39
CA ALA A 34 -1.57 8.34 8.91
C ALA A 34 -0.16 7.77 8.66
N PRO A 35 0.43 7.05 9.63
CA PRO A 35 1.73 6.42 9.44
C PRO A 35 1.64 5.35 8.36
N LYS A 36 2.55 5.41 7.37
CA LYS A 36 2.64 4.42 6.30
C LYS A 36 3.34 3.14 6.79
N THR A 37 2.86 2.00 6.32
CA THR A 37 3.56 0.72 6.49
C THR A 37 4.81 0.68 5.61
N ARG A 38 5.75 -0.22 5.92
CA ARG A 38 6.95 -0.43 5.08
C ARG A 38 6.60 -0.88 3.65
N ALA A 39 5.50 -1.61 3.48
CA ALA A 39 5.05 -2.05 2.16
C ALA A 39 4.55 -0.86 1.33
N GLU A 40 3.74 0.01 1.92
CA GLU A 40 3.23 1.24 1.30
C GLU A 40 4.38 2.19 0.92
N VAL A 41 5.35 2.41 1.82
CA VAL A 41 6.54 3.24 1.50
C VAL A 41 7.34 2.69 0.32
N LYS A 42 7.48 1.36 0.21
CA LYS A 42 8.15 0.74 -0.94
C LYS A 42 7.34 0.91 -2.22
N ALA A 43 6.02 0.77 -2.15
CA ALA A 43 5.13 0.98 -3.29
C ALA A 43 5.18 2.42 -3.79
N ASP A 44 5.10 3.39 -2.88
CA ASP A 44 5.30 4.81 -3.18
C ASP A 44 6.66 5.03 -3.87
N TYR A 45 7.74 4.51 -3.28
CA TYR A 45 9.07 4.70 -3.84
C TYR A 45 9.19 4.20 -5.27
N ILE A 46 8.58 3.05 -5.62
CA ILE A 46 8.53 2.54 -7.00
C ILE A 46 7.82 3.54 -7.93
N GLN A 47 6.70 4.12 -7.49
CA GLN A 47 5.97 5.13 -8.29
C GLN A 47 6.82 6.40 -8.53
N TRP A 48 7.56 6.84 -7.51
CA TRP A 48 8.46 7.99 -7.60
C TRP A 48 9.64 7.71 -8.53
N ARG A 49 10.26 6.52 -8.46
CA ARG A 49 11.30 6.08 -9.40
C ARG A 49 10.78 6.06 -10.85
N ALA A 50 9.56 5.55 -11.06
CA ALA A 50 8.89 5.56 -12.36
C ALA A 50 8.45 6.96 -12.83
N ALA A 51 8.48 7.95 -11.94
CA ALA A 51 8.27 9.37 -12.26
C ALA A 51 9.58 10.14 -12.48
N GLY A 52 10.74 9.46 -12.42
CA GLY A 52 12.05 10.04 -12.66
C GLY A 52 12.78 10.53 -11.42
N TYR A 53 12.28 10.25 -10.20
CA TYR A 53 13.04 10.53 -8.99
C TYR A 53 14.29 9.63 -8.94
N ASP A 54 15.45 10.21 -8.66
CA ASP A 54 16.68 9.50 -8.34
C ASP A 54 17.27 10.07 -7.03
N PRO A 55 17.32 9.30 -5.94
CA PRO A 55 17.91 9.77 -4.69
C PRO A 55 19.42 10.02 -4.76
N GLN A 56 20.11 9.49 -5.79
CA GLN A 56 21.54 9.77 -5.99
C GLN A 56 21.79 11.03 -6.83
N ASP A 57 20.76 11.61 -7.43
CA ASP A 57 20.87 12.88 -8.14
C ASP A 57 20.74 14.06 -7.17
N TRP A 58 21.83 14.28 -6.43
CA TRP A 58 21.96 15.39 -5.49
C TRP A 58 22.18 16.73 -6.20
N ILE A 59 22.61 16.72 -7.47
CA ILE A 59 22.85 17.93 -8.28
C ILE A 59 21.53 18.64 -8.59
N ASN A 60 20.51 17.88 -9.00
CA ASN A 60 19.19 18.44 -9.32
C ASN A 60 18.20 18.39 -8.16
N TYR A 61 18.66 18.03 -6.95
CA TYR A 61 17.82 18.11 -5.76
C TYR A 61 17.65 19.57 -5.33
N PRO A 62 16.43 20.03 -4.96
CA PRO A 62 15.18 19.27 -4.78
C PRO A 62 14.27 19.21 -6.01
N TYR A 63 14.69 19.78 -7.15
CA TYR A 63 13.86 19.91 -8.35
C TYR A 63 13.38 18.55 -8.88
N ASN A 64 14.27 17.56 -8.93
CA ASN A 64 13.93 16.19 -9.36
C ASN A 64 12.81 15.56 -8.51
N ALA A 65 12.86 15.73 -7.19
CA ALA A 65 11.85 15.25 -6.26
C ALA A 65 10.52 15.99 -6.45
N GLN A 66 10.56 17.31 -6.59
CA GLN A 66 9.34 18.11 -6.82
C GLN A 66 8.65 17.73 -8.14
N GLN A 67 9.42 17.55 -9.21
CA GLN A 67 8.90 17.12 -10.51
C GLN A 67 8.27 15.73 -10.42
N ALA A 68 8.95 14.75 -9.82
CA ALA A 68 8.41 13.41 -9.63
C ALA A 68 7.13 13.43 -8.78
N GLY A 69 7.09 14.21 -7.71
CA GLY A 69 5.91 14.37 -6.86
C GLY A 69 4.69 14.91 -7.63
N ARG A 70 4.88 15.90 -8.52
CA ARG A 70 3.81 16.42 -9.39
C ARG A 70 3.27 15.34 -10.33
N ILE A 71 4.15 14.55 -10.93
CA ILE A 71 3.77 13.47 -11.85
C ILE A 71 2.99 12.38 -11.10
N VAL A 72 3.45 11.97 -9.92
CA VAL A 72 2.74 10.98 -9.08
C VAL A 72 1.36 11.48 -8.68
N ALA A 73 1.26 12.73 -8.21
CA ALA A 73 -0.03 13.33 -7.85
C ALA A 73 -1.00 13.39 -9.05
N GLN A 74 -0.51 13.72 -10.25
CA GLN A 74 -1.32 13.70 -11.46
C GLN A 74 -1.80 12.29 -11.80
N ARG A 75 -0.94 11.27 -11.69
CA ARG A 75 -1.31 9.86 -11.90
C ARG A 75 -2.40 9.41 -10.94
N HIS A 76 -2.31 9.78 -9.66
CA HIS A 76 -3.34 9.48 -8.65
C HIS A 76 -4.67 10.14 -8.98
N ALA A 77 -4.65 11.42 -9.38
CA ALA A 77 -5.85 12.12 -9.79
C ALA A 77 -6.53 11.46 -11.01
N MET A 78 -5.75 11.02 -12.00
CA MET A 78 -6.26 10.30 -13.17
C MET A 78 -6.85 8.92 -12.82
N ALA A 79 -6.32 8.26 -11.79
CA ALA A 79 -6.83 6.99 -11.28
C ALA A 79 -8.06 7.15 -10.36
N GLY A 80 -8.55 8.38 -10.16
CA GLY A 80 -9.67 8.66 -9.25
C GLY A 80 -9.32 8.47 -7.77
N ILE A 81 -8.03 8.43 -7.42
CA ILE A 81 -7.55 8.33 -6.04
C ILE A 81 -7.56 9.76 -5.46
N PRO A 82 -8.37 10.06 -4.42
CA PRO A 82 -8.41 11.39 -3.82
C PRO A 82 -7.04 11.77 -3.24
N ALA A 83 -6.66 13.04 -3.35
CA ALA A 83 -5.46 13.58 -2.71
C ALA A 83 -5.57 13.42 -1.18
N GLY A 84 -4.95 12.37 -0.64
CA GLY A 84 -5.05 11.99 0.77
C GLY A 84 -5.35 10.51 1.00
N CYS A 85 -5.89 9.80 0.01
CA CYS A 85 -6.17 8.36 0.06
C CYS A 85 -5.13 7.53 -0.72
N VAL A 86 -3.86 7.94 -0.68
CA VAL A 86 -2.78 7.25 -1.41
C VAL A 86 -2.57 5.87 -0.78
N GLN A 87 -2.79 4.82 -1.57
CA GLN A 87 -2.56 3.41 -1.22
C GLN A 87 -1.08 3.03 -1.28
#